data_AF-A0AAE3FL52-F1
#
_entry.id   AF-A0AAE3FL52-F1
#
_cell.length_a   1.000
_cell.length_b   1.000
_cell.length_c   1.000
_cell.angle_alpha   90.00
_cell.angle_beta   90.00
_cell.angle_gamma   90.00
#
_symmetry.space_group_name_H-M   'P 1'
#
loop_
_entity.id
_entity.type
_entity.pdbx_description
1 polymer ?
#
loop_
_entity_poly.entity_id
_entity_poly.type
_entity_poly.pdbx_seq_one_letter_code
_entity_poly.pdbx_strand_id
1 'polypeptide(L)' 'MNRFYTVMRTDRCHTNYGLFECSIEDGKEKCSLIACVLDRQSSLSSPLEFKLF' A
#
# COMPACT_ATOMS: atom_id res chain seq x y z
N MET A 1 -1.37 16.92 12.06
CA MET A 1 -1.55 15.90 11.01
C MET A 1 -1.15 14.55 11.59
N ASN A 2 -2.12 13.64 11.79
CA ASN A 2 -1.80 12.25 12.14
C ASN A 2 -1.67 11.46 10.83
N ARG A 3 -0.44 11.04 10.51
CA ARG A 3 -0.14 10.17 9.37
C ARG A 3 0.08 8.75 9.84
N PHE A 4 -0.40 7.79 9.07
CA PHE A 4 -0.19 6.36 9.32
C PHE A 4 -0.13 5.61 8.00
N TYR A 5 0.47 4.42 8.05
CA TYR A 5 0.59 3.54 6.89
C TYR A 5 -0.28 2.32 7.09
N THR A 6 -1.00 1.92 6.05
CA THR A 6 -1.88 0.74 6.11
C THR A 6 -1.95 0.04 4.76
N VAL A 7 -2.30 -1.25 4.78
CA VAL A 7 -2.55 -2.04 3.58
C VAL A 7 -4.04 -2.08 3.32
N MET A 8 -4.45 -1.70 2.11
CA MET A 8 -5.85 -1.69 1.69
C MET A 8 -6.03 -2.36 0.33
N ARG A 9 -7.26 -2.82 0.05
CA ARG A 9 -7.61 -3.31 -1.28
C ARG A 9 -7.63 -2.19 -2.30
N THR A 10 -7.12 -2.46 -3.49
CA THR A 10 -7.11 -1.53 -4.62
C THR A 10 -7.04 -2.30 -5.92
N ASP A 11 -7.76 -1.83 -6.94
CA ASP A 11 -7.70 -2.33 -8.32
C ASP A 11 -6.48 -1.83 -9.09
N ARG A 12 -5.69 -0.91 -8.50
CA ARG A 12 -4.47 -0.35 -9.10
C ARG A 12 -3.26 -1.29 -9.03
N CYS A 13 -3.36 -2.38 -8.28
CA CYS A 13 -2.27 -3.33 -8.04
C CYS A 13 -2.67 -4.74 -8.50
N HIS A 14 -1.72 -5.50 -9.04
CA HIS A 14 -1.97 -6.86 -9.54
C HIS A 14 -2.51 -7.83 -8.47
N THR A 15 -2.02 -7.70 -7.24
CA THR A 15 -2.48 -8.51 -6.09
C THR A 15 -3.81 -8.04 -5.52
N ASN A 16 -4.37 -6.95 -6.04
CA ASN A 16 -5.48 -6.20 -5.47
C ASN A 16 -5.21 -5.57 -4.09
N TYR A 17 -3.94 -5.48 -3.66
CA TYR A 17 -3.56 -4.84 -2.40
C TYR A 17 -2.41 -3.85 -2.60
N GLY A 18 -2.48 -2.73 -1.89
CA GLY A 18 -1.47 -1.69 -1.90
C GLY A 18 -1.17 -1.16 -0.49
N LEU A 19 0.05 -0.65 -0.30
CA LEU A 19 0.46 0.13 0.85
C LEU A 19 0.06 1.59 0.62
N PHE A 20 -0.70 2.15 1.55
CA PHE A 20 -1.18 3.52 1.51
C PHE A 20 -0.58 4.34 2.65
N GLU A 21 -0.23 5.58 2.36
CA GLU A 21 -0.04 6.62 3.36
C GLU A 21 -1.39 7.32 3.55
N CYS A 22 -1.91 7.31 4.77
CA CYS A 22 -3.16 7.95 5.14
C CYS A 22 -2.91 9.08 6.14
N SER A 23 -3.69 10.15 6.03
CA SER A 23 -3.69 11.27 6.95
C SER A 23 -5.11 11.67 7.32
N ILE A 24 -5.31 12.01 8.59
CA ILE A 24 -6.57 12.60 9.06
C ILE A 24 -6.41 14.12 9.09
N GLU A 25 -7.17 14.80 8.24
CA GLU A 25 -7.26 16.26 8.13
C GLU A 25 -8.73 16.67 8.27
N ASP A 26 -9.02 17.56 9.22
CA ASP A 26 -10.38 18.08 9.46
C ASP A 26 -11.45 16.97 9.63
N GLY A 27 -11.08 15.88 10.31
CA GLY A 27 -11.95 14.72 10.53
C GLY A 27 -12.19 13.85 9.29
N LYS A 28 -11.56 14.16 8.16
CA LYS A 28 -11.61 13.36 6.93
C LYS A 28 -10.30 12.60 6.76
N GLU A 29 -10.43 11.32 6.44
CA GLU A 29 -9.30 10.49 6.04
C GLU A 29 -8.99 10.70 4.56
N LYS A 30 -7.73 11.00 4.25
CA LYS A 30 -7.19 11.00 2.90
C LYS A 30 -6.08 9.96 2.81
N CYS A 31 -6.14 9.09 1.81
CA CYS A 31 -5.14 8.04 1.60
C CYS A 31 -4.57 8.12 0.17
N SER A 32 -3.27 7.93 0.05
CA SER A 32 -2.54 7.87 -1.22
C SER A 32 -1.82 6.54 -1.34
N LEU A 33 -1.94 5.87 -2.49
CA LEU A 33 -1.22 4.63 -2.79
C LEU A 33 0.27 4.94 -2.96
N ILE A 34 1.13 4.29 -2.17
CA ILE A 34 2.58 4.47 -2.19
C ILE A 34 3.29 3.31 -2.90
N ALA A 35 2.81 2.08 -2.71
CA ALA A 35 3.40 0.89 -3.31
C ALA A 35 2.36 -0.23 -3.49
N CYS A 36 2.57 -1.11 -4.47
CA CYS A 36 1.81 -2.36 -4.57
C CYS A 36 2.43 -3.44 -3.68
N VAL A 37 1.57 -4.23 -3.02
CA VAL A 37 2.00 -5.42 -2.29
C VAL A 37 2.24 -6.54 -3.31
N LEU A 38 3.38 -7.22 -3.23
CA LEU A 38 3.71 -8.35 -4.10
C LEU A 38 3.34 -9.68 -3.42
N ASP A 39 2.82 -10.62 -4.20
CA ASP A 39 2.61 -11.99 -3.72
C ASP A 39 3.93 -12.75 -3.77
N ARG A 40 4.30 -13.35 -2.64
CA ARG A 40 5.59 -14.01 -2.46
C ARG A 40 5.81 -15.19 -3.41
N GLN A 41 4.76 -15.72 -4.05
CA GLN A 41 4.90 -16.83 -5.00
C GLN A 41 5.40 -16.43 -6.38
N SER A 42 5.36 -15.13 -6.76
CA SER A 42 5.83 -14.69 -8.08
C SER A 42 7.33 -14.37 -8.16
N SER A 43 8.04 -14.38 -7.04
CA SER A 43 9.48 -14.12 -6.98
C SER A 43 10.14 -15.21 -6.15
N LEU A 44 10.81 -16.16 -6.82
CA LEU A 44 11.78 -17.03 -6.17
C LEU A 44 12.72 -16.14 -5.32
N SER A 45 12.73 -16.41 -4.01
CA SER A 45 13.69 -15.89 -3.02
C SER A 45 13.78 -14.36 -2.88
N SER A 46 12.97 -13.75 -2.01
CA SER A 46 13.31 -12.60 -1.14
C SER A 46 12.17 -12.26 -0.15
N PRO A 47 12.46 -11.61 1.01
CA PRO A 47 11.42 -11.16 1.96
C PRO A 47 10.49 -10.11 1.31
N LEU A 48 9.25 -9.95 1.82
CA LEU A 48 8.22 -9.02 1.32
C LEU A 48 8.82 -7.72 0.73
N GLU A 49 8.86 -7.63 -0.59
CA GLU A 49 9.37 -6.45 -1.31
C GLU A 49 8.21 -5.53 -1.70
N PHE A 50 8.38 -4.23 -1.48
CA PHE A 50 7.46 -3.19 -1.92
C PHE A 50 8.07 -2.51 -3.15
N LYS A 51 7.28 -2.34 -4.23
CA LYS A 51 7.69 -1.56 -5.41
C LYS A 51 7.05 -0.17 -5.36
N LEU A 52 7.89 0.86 -5.22
CA LEU A 52 7.50 2.28 -5.25
C LEU A 52 7.23 2.72 -6.69
N PHE A 53 6.25 3.61 -6.88
CA PHE A 53 5.89 4.21 -8.18
C PHE A 53 6.38 5.65 -8.29
#